data_AF-A0A0K0ZZF8-F1
#
_entry.id   AF-A0A0K0ZZF8-F1
#
_cell.length_a   1.000
_cell.length_b   1.000
_cell.length_c   1.000
_cell.angle_alpha   90.00
_cell.angle_beta   90.00
_cell.angle_gamma   90.00
#
_symmetry.space_group_name_H-M   'P 1'
#
loop_
_entity.id
_entity.type
_entity.pdbx_description
1 polymer ?
#
loop_
_entity_poly.entity_id
_entity_poly.type
_entity_poly.pdbx_seq_one_letter_code
_entity_poly.pdbx_strand_id
1 'polypeptide(L)'
;MAMTVKKNENEVHIQWRVADIRIPNDQIRNVTEDQDIHAVPETDSKRVSRIGSTFGKTNRVIIDTDDQQYIIYTFNDKKVYNEVTK
;
A
#
# COMPACT_ATOMS: atom_id res chain seq x y z
N MET A 1 -15.85 5.59 -4.94
CA MET A 1 -14.82 6.58 -4.50
C MET A 1 -13.47 6.08 -4.96
N ALA A 2 -12.69 6.94 -5.63
CA ALA A 2 -11.43 6.54 -6.25
C ALA A 2 -10.26 6.72 -5.28
N MET A 3 -9.37 5.75 -5.24
CA MET A 3 -8.05 5.87 -4.60
C MET A 3 -7.08 6.48 -5.60
N THR A 4 -6.27 7.42 -5.15
CA THR A 4 -5.20 8.00 -5.96
C THR A 4 -3.86 7.60 -5.37
N VAL A 5 -2.99 7.04 -6.20
CA VAL A 5 -1.61 6.74 -5.85
C VAL A 5 -0.74 7.41 -6.90
N LYS A 6 0.21 8.20 -6.46
CA LYS A 6 1.19 8.88 -7.31
C LYS A 6 2.56 8.77 -6.66
N LYS A 7 3.56 8.42 -7.45
CA LYS A 7 4.95 8.46 -7.02
C LYS A 7 5.67 9.61 -7.69
N ASN A 8 6.45 10.34 -6.91
CA ASN A 8 7.42 11.32 -7.35
C ASN A 8 8.83 10.80 -7.04
N GLU A 9 9.87 11.51 -7.47
CA GLU A 9 11.27 11.11 -7.23
C GLU A 9 11.61 10.98 -5.73
N ASN A 10 10.92 11.73 -4.87
CA ASN A 10 11.20 11.77 -3.42
C ASN A 10 10.23 10.94 -2.57
N GLU A 11 8.96 10.85 -2.96
CA GLU A 11 7.91 10.24 -2.12
C GLU A 11 6.78 9.60 -2.94
N VAL A 12 6.15 8.60 -2.34
CA VAL A 12 4.87 8.02 -2.76
C VAL A 12 3.75 8.71 -1.99
N HIS A 13 2.86 9.34 -2.73
CA HIS A 13 1.66 9.99 -2.21
C HIS A 13 0.42 9.12 -2.48
N ILE A 14 -0.26 8.74 -1.40
CA ILE A 14 -1.47 7.93 -1.42
C ILE A 14 -2.59 8.77 -0.81
N GLN A 15 -3.65 8.98 -1.59
CA GLN A 15 -4.85 9.68 -1.14
C GLN A 15 -6.04 8.72 -1.18
N TRP A 16 -6.65 8.52 -0.01
CA TRP A 16 -7.84 7.69 0.15
C TRP A 16 -8.86 8.37 1.06
N ARG A 17 -10.01 8.75 0.49
CA ARG A 17 -11.05 9.54 1.18
C ARG A 17 -10.44 10.82 1.77
N VAL A 18 -10.40 10.92 3.10
CA VAL A 18 -9.85 12.06 3.85
C VAL A 18 -8.40 11.83 4.31
N ALA A 19 -7.86 10.63 4.09
CA ALA A 19 -6.49 10.32 4.46
C ALA A 19 -5.52 10.77 3.36
N ASP A 20 -4.47 11.48 3.78
CA ASP A 20 -3.33 11.91 2.96
C ASP A 20 -2.08 11.23 3.55
N ILE A 21 -1.48 10.31 2.80
CA ILE A 21 -0.38 9.47 3.27
C ILE A 21 0.80 9.69 2.35
N ARG A 22 1.94 10.04 2.93
CA ARG A 22 3.18 10.31 2.21
C ARG A 22 4.26 9.39 2.75
N ILE A 23 4.85 8.60 1.86
CA ILE A 23 5.88 7.63 2.18
C ILE A 23 7.14 8.05 1.42
N PRO A 24 8.22 8.47 2.11
CA PRO A 24 9.48 8.77 1.44
C PRO A 24 10.02 7.53 0.72
N ASN A 25 10.51 7.69 -0.51
CA ASN A 25 11.03 6.58 -1.31
C ASN A 25 12.24 5.90 -0.64
N ASP A 26 13.03 6.67 0.11
CA ASP A 26 14.20 6.19 0.86
C ASP A 26 13.83 5.18 1.96
N GLN A 27 12.60 5.26 2.48
CA GLN A 27 12.11 4.35 3.52
C GLN A 27 11.48 3.08 2.93
N ILE A 28 11.20 3.03 1.63
CA ILE A 28 10.55 1.88 0.99
C ILE A 28 11.61 0.81 0.74
N ARG A 29 11.56 -0.26 1.52
CA ARG A 29 12.47 -1.40 1.38
C ARG A 29 12.00 -2.36 0.31
N ASN A 30 10.71 -2.65 0.31
CA ASN A 30 10.14 -3.65 -0.58
C ASN A 30 8.67 -3.34 -0.90
N VAL A 31 8.25 -3.72 -2.10
CA VAL A 31 6.86 -3.59 -2.54
C VAL A 31 6.44 -4.94 -3.10
N THR A 32 5.30 -5.46 -2.65
CA THR A 32 4.82 -6.79 -3.06
C THR A 32 3.32 -6.76 -3.33
N GLU A 33 2.90 -7.50 -4.36
CA GLU A 33 1.49 -7.72 -4.67
C GLU A 33 1.03 -9.02 -3.99
N ASP A 34 -0.05 -8.93 -3.23
CA ASP A 34 -0.62 -10.05 -2.50
C ASP A 34 -2.08 -10.22 -2.91
N GLN A 35 -2.34 -11.30 -3.64
CA GLN A 35 -3.67 -11.70 -4.11
C GLN A 35 -4.31 -12.76 -3.21
N ASP A 36 -3.63 -13.21 -2.15
CA ASP A 36 -4.12 -14.21 -1.22
C ASP A 36 -4.92 -13.58 -0.07
N ILE A 37 -6.20 -13.35 -0.33
CA ILE A 37 -7.16 -12.76 0.62
C ILE A 37 -7.32 -13.53 1.94
N HIS A 38 -6.79 -14.75 2.06
CA HIS A 38 -6.90 -15.59 3.27
C HIS A 38 -5.64 -15.55 4.14
N ALA A 39 -4.51 -15.11 3.59
CA ALA A 39 -3.30 -14.93 4.37
C ALA A 39 -3.46 -13.71 5.30
N VAL A 40 -3.33 -13.96 6.61
CA VAL A 40 -3.08 -12.89 7.58
C VAL A 40 -1.64 -12.46 7.34
N PRO A 41 -1.36 -11.19 7.00
CA PRO A 41 0.01 -10.74 6.86
C PRO A 41 0.71 -11.03 8.19
N GLU A 42 1.77 -11.83 8.12
CA GLU A 42 2.57 -12.23 9.28
C GLU A 42 3.44 -11.02 9.68
N THR A 43 2.80 -9.97 10.18
CA THR A 43 3.50 -8.75 10.56
C THR A 43 3.83 -8.84 12.05
N ASP A 44 5.12 -8.92 12.33
CA ASP A 44 5.69 -8.86 13.67
C ASP A 44 5.37 -7.50 14.31
N SER A 45 4.16 -7.35 14.87
CA SER A 45 3.62 -6.37 15.84
C SER A 45 3.97 -4.86 15.73
N LYS A 46 4.81 -4.42 14.79
CA LYS A 46 5.32 -3.06 14.69
C LYS A 46 4.61 -2.36 13.54
N ARG A 47 3.45 -1.80 13.87
CA ARG A 47 2.71 -0.79 13.10
C ARG A 47 2.34 -1.20 11.66
N VAL A 48 1.07 -1.53 11.48
CA VAL A 48 0.50 -1.80 10.15
C VAL A 48 -0.56 -0.76 9.83
N SER A 49 -0.36 -0.06 8.71
CA SER A 49 -1.29 0.95 8.20
C SER A 49 -2.11 0.36 7.05
N ARG A 50 -3.41 0.15 7.28
CA ARG A 50 -4.34 -0.44 6.31
C ARG A 50 -5.10 0.67 5.59
N ILE A 51 -4.99 0.73 4.26
CA ILE A 51 -5.53 1.79 3.42
C ILE A 51 -6.44 1.16 2.37
N GLY A 52 -7.66 1.67 2.21
CA GLY A 52 -8.62 1.14 1.24
C GLY A 52 -9.80 0.41 1.86
N SER A 53 -10.57 -0.27 1.03
CA SER A 53 -11.72 -1.05 1.47
C SER A 53 -11.31 -2.48 1.78
N THR A 54 -11.43 -2.90 3.04
CA THR A 54 -11.20 -4.29 3.47
C THR A 54 -12.40 -5.21 3.18
N PHE A 55 -13.48 -4.67 2.64
CA PHE A 55 -14.69 -5.43 2.32
C PHE A 55 -14.54 -6.15 0.96
N GLY A 56 -14.72 -7.47 0.97
CA GLY A 56 -14.73 -8.32 -0.23
C GLY A 56 -13.36 -8.87 -0.64
N LYS A 57 -13.35 -9.71 -1.69
CA LYS A 57 -12.11 -10.25 -2.29
C LYS A 57 -11.36 -9.12 -3.01
N THR A 58 -10.59 -8.35 -2.28
CA THR A 58 -9.83 -7.22 -2.83
C THR A 58 -8.34 -7.55 -2.77
N ASN A 59 -7.65 -7.38 -3.88
CA ASN A 59 -6.20 -7.55 -3.96
C ASN A 59 -5.49 -6.53 -3.06
N ARG A 60 -4.26 -6.85 -2.68
CA ARG A 60 -3.48 -6.05 -1.74
C ARG A 60 -2.14 -5.69 -2.37
N VAL A 61 -1.71 -4.45 -2.17
CA VAL A 61 -0.33 -4.03 -2.42
C VAL A 61 0.28 -3.72 -1.06
N ILE A 62 1.35 -4.43 -0.74
CA ILE A 62 2.08 -4.30 0.51
C ILE A 62 3.34 -3.47 0.23
N ILE A 63 3.52 -2.42 1.02
CA ILE A 63 4.71 -1.58 1.00
C ILE A 63 5.38 -1.73 2.36
N ASP A 64 6.55 -2.36 2.36
CA ASP A 64 7.37 -2.51 3.54
C ASP A 64 8.30 -1.30 3.66
N THR A 65 8.19 -0.62 4.81
CA THR A 65 9.11 0.46 5.16
C THR A 65 9.94 0.11 6.39
N ASP A 66 10.99 0.89 6.65
CA ASP A 66 11.82 0.72 7.86
C ASP A 66 11.02 0.71 9.17
N ASP A 67 10.00 1.56 9.25
CA ASP A 67 9.27 1.83 10.50
C ASP A 67 7.90 1.13 10.59
N GLN A 68 7.26 0.85 9.46
CA GLN A 68 5.92 0.26 9.42
C GLN A 68 5.58 -0.38 8.07
N GLN A 69 4.55 -1.22 8.06
CA GLN A 69 4.04 -1.83 6.83
C GLN A 69 2.75 -1.15 6.38
N TYR A 70 2.65 -0.77 5.11
CA TYR A 70 1.43 -0.22 4.53
C TYR A 70 0.76 -1.27 3.65
N ILE A 71 -0.51 -1.55 3.90
CA ILE A 71 -1.31 -2.50 3.13
C ILE A 71 -2.42 -1.74 2.43
N ILE A 72 -2.35 -1.71 1.09
CA ILE A 72 -3.30 -1.02 0.24
C ILE A 72 -4.28 -2.03 -0.36
N TYR A 73 -5.55 -1.94 0.02
CA TYR A 73 -6.63 -2.74 -0.53
C TYR A 73 -7.22 -2.06 -1.76
N THR A 74 -7.02 -2.68 -2.93
CA THR A 74 -7.50 -2.15 -4.22
C THR A 74 -7.83 -3.26 -5.22
N PHE A 75 -8.81 -3.01 -6.09
CA PHE A 75 -9.09 -3.87 -7.25
C PHE A 75 -8.16 -3.61 -8.44
N ASN A 76 -7.39 -2.52 -8.37
CA ASN A 76 -6.43 -2.11 -9.39
C ASN A 76 -5.00 -2.25 -8.85
N ASP A 77 -4.68 -3.38 -8.24
CA ASP A 77 -3.37 -3.71 -7.65
C ASP A 77 -2.23 -3.45 -8.64
N LYS A 78 -2.32 -3.99 -9.86
CA LYS A 78 -1.29 -3.79 -10.89
C LYS A 78 -1.00 -2.34 -11.21
N LYS A 79 -2.04 -1.49 -11.24
CA LYS A 79 -1.88 -0.06 -11.50
C LYS A 79 -1.16 0.61 -10.33
N VAL A 80 -1.55 0.28 -9.10
CA VAL A 80 -0.93 0.82 -7.90
C VAL A 80 0.52 0.37 -7.77
N TYR A 81 0.77 -0.93 -7.94
CA TYR A 81 2.10 -1.50 -7.93
C TYR A 81 3.00 -0.84 -8.97
N ASN A 82 2.53 -0.69 -10.21
CA ASN A 82 3.31 -0.02 -11.25
C ASN A 82 3.60 1.44 -10.91
N GLU A 83 2.65 2.19 -10.34
CA GLU A 83 2.90 3.58 -9.92
C GLU A 83 3.90 3.66 -8.77
N VAL A 84 3.88 2.73 -7.82
CA VAL A 84 4.81 2.71 -6.67
C VAL A 84 6.21 2.22 -7.08
N THR A 85 6.31 1.36 -8.09
CA THR A 85 7.59 0.81 -8.56
C THR A 85 8.22 1.65 -9.67
N LYS A 86 7.49 2.60 -10.26
CA LYS A 86 7.96 3.52 -11.30
C LYS A 86 9.14 4.37 -10.86
#